data_AF-A0A821DHW6-F1
#
_entry.id   AF-A0A821DHW6-F1
#
_cell.length_a   1.000
_cell.length_b   1.000
_cell.length_c   1.000
_cell.angle_alpha   90.00
_cell.angle_beta   90.00
_cell.angle_gamma   90.00
#
_symmetry.space_group_name_H-M   'P 1'
#
loop_
_entity.id
_entity.type
_entity.pdbx_description
1 polymer ?
#
loop_
_entity_poly.entity_id
_entity_poly.type
_entity_poly.pdbx_seq_one_letter_code
_entity_poly.pdbx_strand_id
1 'polypeptide(L)'
;MSTNEFDENTISFYINEPPINQDIEIFFANYASISPSALRDHLVSVREAAWQRHNYSHLGRWRFLDFSIKQNPIYEEILKQCKSKGATVIDFGCCLGQDIRQLIYDGVPLDRIRGYELDPFFIEQGYELFRDGELMKANKIFTMGDIFDDQFLKTIEAADYLYAGSFLHLFDAETQKDVCRRLSRLAKRAIAGRQ
;
A
#
# COMPACT_ATOMS: atom_id res chain seq x y z
N MET A 1 -8.97 -3.31 -38.82
CA MET A 1 -7.78 -3.74 -38.07
C MET A 1 -6.90 -2.51 -37.92
N SER A 2 -7.04 -1.82 -36.79
CA SER A 2 -6.21 -0.68 -36.43
C SER A 2 -5.15 -1.21 -35.49
N THR A 3 -3.91 -1.24 -35.95
CA THR A 3 -2.74 -1.51 -35.12
C THR A 3 -2.68 -0.43 -34.04
N ASN A 4 -2.80 -0.84 -32.77
CA ASN A 4 -2.45 0.02 -31.65
C ASN A 4 -0.95 0.30 -31.75
N GLU A 5 -0.59 1.47 -32.27
CA GLU A 5 0.73 2.04 -32.11
C GLU A 5 0.87 2.37 -30.62
N PHE A 6 1.65 1.54 -29.93
CA PHE A 6 2.07 1.79 -28.56
C PHE A 6 2.99 3.02 -28.55
N ASP A 7 2.60 4.05 -27.81
CA ASP A 7 3.40 5.25 -27.55
C ASP A 7 4.76 4.82 -26.95
N GLU A 8 5.87 5.24 -27.57
CA GLU A 8 7.25 4.91 -27.19
C GLU A 8 7.58 5.33 -25.74
N ASN A 9 6.82 6.27 -25.14
CA ASN A 9 6.95 6.63 -23.72
C ASN A 9 6.42 5.56 -22.75
N THR A 10 5.62 4.59 -23.21
CA THR A 10 5.05 3.51 -22.39
C THR A 10 6.05 2.39 -22.12
N ILE A 11 7.08 2.27 -22.96
CA ILE A 11 8.07 1.17 -22.95
C ILE A 11 9.06 1.30 -21.77
N SER A 12 9.18 2.48 -21.15
CA SER A 12 10.11 2.74 -20.03
C SER A 12 9.56 2.41 -18.62
N PHE A 13 8.29 2.01 -18.49
CA PHE A 13 7.62 1.84 -17.18
C PHE A 13 7.03 0.45 -16.94
N TYR A 14 7.08 -0.44 -17.92
CA TYR A 14 6.53 -1.80 -17.81
C TYR A 14 7.64 -2.85 -17.73
N ILE A 15 7.80 -3.47 -16.56
CA ILE A 15 8.79 -4.52 -16.35
C ILE A 15 8.07 -5.86 -16.48
N ASN A 16 8.42 -6.68 -17.48
CA ASN A 16 7.67 -7.91 -17.76
C ASN A 16 7.67 -8.90 -16.59
N GLU A 17 8.84 -9.18 -16.02
CA GLU A 17 8.98 -10.18 -14.96
C GLU A 17 8.86 -9.57 -13.56
N PRO A 18 8.09 -10.19 -12.65
CA PRO A 18 8.05 -9.75 -11.26
C PRO A 18 9.41 -9.98 -10.59
N PRO A 19 9.87 -9.06 -9.72
CA PRO A 19 11.12 -9.19 -8.98
C PRO A 19 10.97 -10.18 -7.79
N ILE A 20 10.54 -11.41 -8.06
CA ILE A 20 10.35 -12.44 -7.04
C ILE A 20 11.71 -12.81 -6.44
N ASN A 21 11.80 -12.67 -5.12
CA ASN A 21 12.93 -13.12 -4.32
C ASN A 21 12.41 -13.99 -3.17
N GLN A 22 13.33 -14.58 -2.40
CA GLN A 22 12.98 -15.50 -1.32
C GLN A 22 12.08 -14.87 -0.25
N ASP A 23 12.25 -13.58 0.07
CA ASP A 23 11.42 -12.90 1.06
C ASP A 23 9.97 -12.75 0.58
N ILE A 24 9.78 -12.41 -0.70
CA ILE A 24 8.46 -12.34 -1.35
C ILE A 24 7.81 -13.73 -1.37
N GLU A 25 8.56 -14.78 -1.74
CA GLU A 25 8.04 -16.15 -1.73
C GLU A 25 7.59 -16.58 -0.32
N ILE A 26 8.41 -16.36 0.70
CA ILE A 26 8.10 -16.69 2.09
C ILE A 26 6.87 -15.92 2.56
N PHE A 27 6.81 -14.61 2.28
CA PHE A 27 5.67 -13.78 2.67
C PHE A 27 4.37 -14.31 2.06
N PHE A 28 4.32 -14.50 0.74
CA PHE A 28 3.08 -14.94 0.08
C PHE A 28 2.71 -16.38 0.42
N ALA A 29 3.69 -17.26 0.65
CA ALA A 29 3.42 -18.61 1.12
C ALA A 29 2.79 -18.62 2.53
N ASN A 30 3.31 -17.81 3.45
CA ASN A 30 2.84 -17.81 4.83
C ASN A 30 1.58 -16.96 5.04
N TYR A 31 1.47 -15.81 4.36
CA TYR A 31 0.37 -14.87 4.53
C TYR A 31 -0.84 -15.24 3.67
N ALA A 32 -0.62 -15.43 2.37
CA ALA A 32 -1.69 -15.61 1.38
C ALA A 32 -1.90 -17.09 0.98
N SER A 33 -1.12 -18.02 1.57
CA SER A 33 -1.15 -19.45 1.22
C SER A 33 -0.92 -19.72 -0.27
N ILE A 34 0.00 -18.97 -0.90
CA ILE A 34 0.37 -19.12 -2.31
C ILE A 34 1.74 -19.78 -2.41
N SER A 35 1.83 -20.95 -3.06
CA SER A 35 3.10 -21.65 -3.23
C SER A 35 4.05 -20.88 -4.15
N PRO A 36 5.38 -21.04 -3.99
CA PRO A 36 6.36 -20.43 -4.90
C PRO A 36 6.10 -20.75 -6.38
N SER A 37 5.66 -21.98 -6.68
CA SER A 37 5.32 -22.42 -8.03
C SER A 37 4.11 -21.71 -8.65
N ALA A 38 3.16 -21.23 -7.83
CA ALA A 38 1.95 -20.54 -8.29
C ALA A 38 2.08 -19.01 -8.19
N LEU A 39 3.11 -18.51 -7.50
CA LEU A 39 3.23 -17.10 -7.16
C LEU A 39 3.37 -16.22 -8.39
N ARG A 40 4.24 -16.59 -9.34
CA ARG A 40 4.45 -15.80 -10.56
C ARG A 40 3.14 -15.57 -11.32
N ASP A 41 2.39 -16.63 -11.58
CA ASP A 41 1.15 -16.56 -12.35
C ASP A 41 0.08 -15.75 -11.61
N HIS A 42 -0.01 -15.90 -10.28
CA HIS A 42 -0.88 -15.08 -9.44
C HIS A 42 -0.54 -13.58 -9.53
N LEU A 43 0.73 -13.22 -9.35
CA LEU A 43 1.20 -11.83 -9.42
C LEU A 43 0.95 -11.21 -10.79
N VAL A 44 1.26 -11.94 -11.87
CA VAL A 44 0.98 -11.49 -13.24
C VAL A 44 -0.52 -11.30 -13.43
N SER A 45 -1.34 -12.28 -13.08
CA SER A 45 -2.80 -12.18 -13.25
C SER A 45 -3.38 -10.95 -12.57
N VAL A 46 -3.01 -10.69 -11.31
CA VAL A 46 -3.48 -9.52 -10.56
C VAL A 46 -2.99 -8.22 -11.22
N ARG A 47 -1.71 -8.15 -11.60
CA ARG A 47 -1.18 -6.95 -12.26
C ARG A 47 -1.87 -6.68 -13.59
N GLU A 48 -2.06 -7.68 -14.44
CA GLU A 48 -2.70 -7.49 -15.75
C GLU A 48 -4.15 -7.03 -15.60
N ALA A 49 -4.89 -7.58 -14.62
CA ALA A 49 -6.24 -7.12 -14.30
C ALA A 49 -6.26 -5.65 -13.84
N ALA A 50 -5.29 -5.26 -13.01
CA ALA A 50 -5.12 -3.88 -12.57
C ALA A 50 -4.71 -2.93 -13.72
N TRP A 51 -3.78 -3.38 -14.57
CA TRP A 51 -3.19 -2.61 -15.67
C TRP A 51 -4.20 -2.30 -16.77
N GLN A 52 -5.09 -3.24 -17.10
CA GLN A 52 -6.15 -3.02 -18.09
C GLN A 52 -7.06 -1.84 -17.76
N ARG A 53 -7.24 -1.56 -16.46
CA ARG A 53 -8.08 -0.46 -15.99
C ARG A 53 -7.28 0.83 -15.80
N HIS A 54 -6.05 0.73 -15.29
CA HIS A 54 -5.19 1.88 -15.09
C HIS A 54 -3.73 1.60 -15.46
N ASN A 55 -3.20 2.38 -16.40
CA ASN A 55 -1.78 2.33 -16.81
C ASN A 55 -0.86 3.09 -15.83
N TYR A 56 -0.99 2.83 -14.52
CA TYR A 56 -0.16 3.48 -13.49
C TYR A 56 1.22 2.83 -13.41
N SER A 57 2.27 3.65 -13.43
CA SER A 57 3.67 3.22 -13.34
C SER A 57 3.98 2.32 -12.13
N HIS A 58 3.26 2.50 -11.01
CA HIS A 58 3.37 1.66 -9.81
C HIS A 58 3.05 0.19 -10.09
N LEU A 59 2.02 -0.08 -10.90
CA LEU A 59 1.64 -1.43 -11.30
C LEU A 59 2.66 -2.03 -12.27
N GLY A 60 3.05 -1.26 -13.30
CA GLY A 60 3.99 -1.71 -14.32
C GLY A 60 5.40 -2.03 -13.79
N ARG A 61 5.79 -1.38 -12.69
CA ARG A 61 7.09 -1.58 -12.02
C ARG A 61 7.04 -2.49 -10.79
N TRP A 62 5.93 -3.20 -10.57
CA TRP A 62 5.77 -4.12 -9.43
C TRP A 62 5.97 -3.46 -8.05
N ARG A 63 5.64 -2.16 -7.91
CA ARG A 63 5.91 -1.41 -6.66
C ARG A 63 5.08 -1.93 -5.48
N PHE A 64 3.96 -2.61 -5.75
CA PHE A 64 3.17 -3.32 -4.73
C PHE A 64 3.86 -4.56 -4.13
N LEU A 65 5.05 -4.93 -4.63
CA LEU A 65 5.93 -5.95 -4.03
C LEU A 65 7.08 -5.34 -3.20
N ASP A 66 7.18 -4.00 -3.16
CA ASP A 66 8.15 -3.29 -2.32
C ASP A 66 7.53 -3.00 -0.95
N PHE A 67 7.82 -3.87 0.03
CA PHE A 67 7.42 -3.72 1.43
C PHE A 67 8.26 -2.66 2.14
N SER A 68 8.21 -1.44 1.63
CA SER A 68 9.15 -0.36 1.95
C SER A 68 9.02 0.19 3.37
N ILE A 69 7.90 -0.05 4.06
CA ILE A 69 7.74 0.29 5.49
C ILE A 69 8.78 -0.44 6.35
N LYS A 70 9.11 -1.70 6.00
CA LYS A 70 10.09 -2.53 6.73
C LYS A 70 11.51 -1.98 6.63
N GLN A 71 11.78 -1.18 5.60
CA GLN A 71 13.08 -0.54 5.39
C GLN A 71 13.21 0.76 6.20
N ASN A 72 12.15 1.21 6.88
CA ASN A 72 12.18 2.45 7.63
C ASN A 72 12.97 2.29 8.95
N PRO A 73 13.85 3.25 9.32
CA PRO A 73 14.62 3.17 10.55
C PRO A 73 13.79 3.02 11.84
N ILE A 74 12.53 3.46 11.86
CA ILE A 74 11.65 3.34 13.02
C ILE A 74 10.72 2.12 12.98
N TYR A 75 10.89 1.20 12.01
CA TYR A 75 9.99 0.05 11.83
C TYR A 75 9.90 -0.84 13.08
N GLU A 76 11.04 -1.21 13.67
CA GLU A 76 11.07 -2.02 14.90
C GLU A 76 10.43 -1.31 16.10
N GLU A 77 10.54 0.02 16.16
CA GLU A 77 9.84 0.81 17.17
C GLU A 77 8.32 0.72 16.96
N ILE A 78 7.84 0.92 15.73
CA ILE A 78 6.42 0.83 15.37
C ILE A 78 5.87 -0.54 15.80
N LEU A 79 6.53 -1.64 15.41
CA LEU A 79 6.11 -2.99 15.77
C LEU A 79 5.99 -3.18 17.29
N LYS A 80 7.03 -2.80 18.04
CA LYS A 80 7.07 -2.92 19.50
C LYS A 80 5.94 -2.13 20.16
N GLN A 81 5.71 -0.91 19.70
CA GLN A 81 4.73 0.00 20.30
C GLN A 81 3.29 -0.46 20.02
N CYS A 82 3.02 -0.95 18.81
CA CYS A 82 1.70 -1.46 18.46
C CYS A 82 1.38 -2.76 19.23
N LYS A 83 2.34 -3.70 19.29
CA LYS A 83 2.16 -4.99 19.97
C LYS A 83 2.05 -4.87 21.49
N SER A 84 2.87 -4.03 22.11
CA SER A 84 2.98 -4.01 23.58
C SER A 84 2.24 -2.87 24.26
N LYS A 85 2.01 -1.75 23.55
CA LYS A 85 1.43 -0.53 24.13
C LYS A 85 0.15 -0.07 23.44
N GLY A 86 -0.35 -0.84 22.47
CA GLY A 86 -1.58 -0.52 21.75
C GLY A 86 -1.48 0.73 20.88
N ALA A 87 -0.26 1.12 20.46
CA ALA A 87 -0.06 2.20 19.51
C ALA A 87 -0.75 1.89 18.17
N THR A 88 -1.09 2.94 17.44
CA THR A 88 -1.87 2.86 16.20
C THR A 88 -1.06 3.33 14.99
N VAL A 89 -1.38 2.78 13.81
CA VAL A 89 -0.74 3.10 12.53
C VAL A 89 -1.79 3.45 11.48
N ILE A 90 -1.54 4.53 10.74
CA ILE A 90 -2.23 4.84 9.49
C ILE A 90 -1.24 4.70 8.33
N ASP A 91 -1.67 4.10 7.23
CA ASP A 91 -1.00 4.21 5.92
C ASP A 91 -1.91 5.01 4.96
N PHE A 92 -1.43 6.13 4.44
CA PHE A 92 -2.22 7.03 3.59
C PHE A 92 -1.66 7.04 2.17
N GLY A 93 -2.53 6.74 1.20
CA GLY A 93 -2.12 6.39 -0.16
C GLY A 93 -1.57 4.97 -0.22
N CYS A 94 -2.25 4.02 0.44
CA CYS A 94 -1.72 2.68 0.68
C CYS A 94 -1.69 1.77 -0.55
N CYS A 95 -2.22 2.21 -1.70
CA CYS A 95 -2.24 1.45 -2.95
C CYS A 95 -2.90 0.07 -2.74
N LEU A 96 -2.20 -1.03 -3.02
CA LEU A 96 -2.71 -2.40 -2.79
C LEU A 96 -2.61 -2.82 -1.31
N GLY A 97 -2.07 -1.99 -0.42
CA GLY A 97 -2.01 -2.19 1.02
C GLY A 97 -0.92 -3.16 1.47
N GLN A 98 0.17 -3.29 0.72
CA GLN A 98 1.28 -4.21 1.01
C GLN A 98 1.98 -3.90 2.35
N ASP A 99 2.19 -2.62 2.67
CA ASP A 99 2.91 -2.20 3.88
C ASP A 99 2.07 -2.44 5.15
N ILE A 100 0.76 -2.20 5.08
CA ILE A 100 -0.21 -2.58 6.10
C ILE A 100 -0.16 -4.09 6.37
N ARG A 101 -0.14 -4.91 5.32
CA ARG A 101 -0.11 -6.37 5.45
C ARG A 101 1.23 -6.89 5.96
N GLN A 102 2.33 -6.20 5.67
CA GLN A 102 3.61 -6.47 6.31
C GLN A 102 3.55 -6.26 7.82
N LEU A 103 2.93 -5.17 8.31
CA LEU A 103 2.73 -4.96 9.75
C LEU A 103 1.87 -6.07 10.37
N ILE A 104 0.80 -6.49 9.70
CA ILE A 104 -0.09 -7.58 10.16
C ILE A 104 0.68 -8.90 10.21
N TYR A 105 1.43 -9.22 9.14
CA TYR A 105 2.27 -10.42 9.07
C TYR A 105 3.30 -10.46 10.20
N ASP A 106 3.89 -9.31 10.51
CA ASP A 106 4.83 -9.19 11.63
C ASP A 106 4.12 -9.15 12.99
N GLY A 107 2.79 -9.24 13.07
CA GLY A 107 2.03 -9.46 14.30
C GLY A 107 1.43 -8.20 14.93
N VAL A 108 1.27 -7.13 14.17
CA VAL A 108 0.49 -5.96 14.63
C VAL A 108 -1.01 -6.31 14.61
N PRO A 109 -1.76 -6.05 15.69
CA PRO A 109 -3.20 -6.34 15.73
C PRO A 109 -4.01 -5.51 14.73
N LEU A 110 -5.04 -6.13 14.14
CA LEU A 110 -5.92 -5.52 13.13
C LEU A 110 -6.64 -4.26 13.63
N ASP A 111 -6.99 -4.20 14.91
CA ASP A 111 -7.66 -3.03 15.50
C ASP A 111 -6.75 -1.80 15.65
N ARG A 112 -5.44 -1.95 15.38
CA ARG A 112 -4.43 -0.88 15.47
C ARG A 112 -4.07 -0.24 14.14
N ILE A 113 -4.57 -0.76 13.03
CA ILE A 113 -4.07 -0.41 11.71
C ILE A 113 -5.20 0.06 10.79
N ARG A 114 -5.01 1.20 10.11
CA ARG A 114 -5.92 1.66 9.05
C ARG A 114 -5.14 2.07 7.81
N GLY A 115 -5.64 1.70 6.64
CA GLY A 115 -5.14 2.10 5.33
C GLY A 115 -6.17 2.95 4.61
N TYR A 116 -5.73 4.03 3.98
CA TYR A 116 -6.57 4.91 3.17
C TYR A 116 -6.02 4.99 1.76
N GLU A 117 -6.91 4.83 0.78
CA GLU A 117 -6.58 4.90 -0.64
C GLU A 117 -7.68 5.68 -1.35
N LEU A 118 -7.31 6.52 -2.31
CA LEU A 118 -8.27 7.37 -3.02
C LEU A 118 -9.16 6.54 -3.94
N ASP A 119 -8.59 5.56 -4.64
CA ASP A 119 -9.32 4.73 -5.60
C ASP A 119 -9.67 3.35 -4.99
N PRO A 120 -10.97 3.07 -4.73
CA PRO A 120 -11.41 1.77 -4.21
C PRO A 120 -10.98 0.58 -5.07
N PHE A 121 -10.68 0.80 -6.35
CA PHE A 121 -10.17 -0.26 -7.22
C PHE A 121 -8.88 -0.88 -6.69
N PHE A 122 -7.92 -0.08 -6.21
CA PHE A 122 -6.67 -0.60 -5.67
C PHE A 122 -6.87 -1.40 -4.39
N ILE A 123 -7.83 -0.98 -3.56
CA ILE A 123 -8.22 -1.73 -2.35
C ILE A 123 -8.73 -3.13 -2.74
N GLU A 124 -9.63 -3.22 -3.73
CA GLU A 124 -10.13 -4.53 -4.20
C GLU A 124 -9.03 -5.37 -4.85
N GLN A 125 -8.11 -4.77 -5.62
CA GLN A 125 -6.94 -5.49 -6.14
C GLN A 125 -6.02 -6.00 -5.04
N GLY A 126 -5.89 -5.27 -3.93
CA GLY A 126 -5.19 -5.73 -2.74
C GLY A 126 -5.84 -6.98 -2.15
N TYR A 127 -7.17 -7.05 -2.08
CA TYR A 127 -7.87 -8.24 -1.60
C TYR A 127 -7.60 -9.47 -2.47
N GLU A 128 -7.59 -9.31 -3.79
CA GLU A 128 -7.24 -10.39 -4.72
C GLU A 128 -5.77 -10.81 -4.58
N LEU A 129 -4.85 -9.84 -4.47
CA LEU A 129 -3.42 -10.09 -4.32
C LEU A 129 -3.10 -10.92 -3.08
N PHE A 130 -3.71 -10.59 -1.94
CA PHE A 130 -3.36 -11.16 -0.65
C PHE A 130 -4.36 -12.20 -0.12
N ARG A 131 -5.48 -12.44 -0.83
CA ARG A 131 -6.52 -13.43 -0.50
C ARG A 131 -7.14 -13.24 0.89
N ASP A 132 -7.32 -12.00 1.31
CA ASP A 132 -7.72 -11.64 2.68
C ASP A 132 -8.93 -10.70 2.76
N GLY A 133 -9.63 -10.49 1.64
CA GLY A 133 -10.71 -9.51 1.51
C GLY A 133 -11.78 -9.61 2.60
N GLU A 134 -12.25 -10.82 2.91
CA GLU A 134 -13.25 -11.03 3.97
C GLU A 134 -12.76 -10.54 5.34
N LEU A 135 -11.53 -10.89 5.72
CA LEU A 135 -10.93 -10.49 6.99
C LEU A 135 -10.74 -8.97 7.05
N MET A 136 -10.24 -8.37 5.97
CA MET A 136 -9.97 -6.93 5.91
C MET A 136 -11.26 -6.10 5.91
N LYS A 137 -12.31 -6.55 5.19
CA LYS A 137 -13.64 -5.92 5.15
C LYS A 137 -14.32 -6.01 6.52
N ALA A 138 -14.29 -7.17 7.17
CA ALA A 138 -14.89 -7.35 8.49
C ALA A 138 -14.28 -6.41 9.56
N ASN A 139 -12.99 -6.08 9.43
CA ASN A 139 -12.27 -5.20 10.36
C ASN A 139 -12.15 -3.74 9.87
N LYS A 140 -12.68 -3.42 8.69
CA LYS A 140 -12.59 -2.09 8.05
C LYS A 140 -11.16 -1.55 7.99
N ILE A 141 -10.21 -2.42 7.62
CA ILE A 141 -8.78 -2.07 7.58
C ILE A 141 -8.50 -1.04 6.50
N PHE A 142 -9.09 -1.22 5.32
CA PHE A 142 -8.91 -0.32 4.19
C PHE A 142 -10.21 0.44 3.92
N THR A 143 -10.12 1.74 3.70
CA THR A 143 -11.26 2.61 3.40
C THR A 143 -10.87 3.62 2.34
N MET A 144 -11.81 4.00 1.47
CA MET A 144 -11.60 5.09 0.53
C MET A 144 -11.31 6.38 1.31
N GLY A 145 -10.25 7.09 0.95
CA GLY A 145 -9.87 8.33 1.62
C GLY A 145 -9.19 9.33 0.69
N ASP A 146 -9.76 10.54 0.62
CA ASP A 146 -9.17 11.67 -0.07
C ASP A 146 -8.45 12.57 0.96
N ILE A 147 -7.15 12.80 0.76
CA ILE A 147 -6.37 13.69 1.62
C ILE A 147 -6.87 15.14 1.55
N PHE A 148 -7.53 15.55 0.46
CA PHE A 148 -8.06 16.91 0.30
C PHE A 148 -9.48 17.09 0.84
N ASP A 149 -10.17 16.03 1.25
CA ASP A 149 -11.48 16.11 1.90
C ASP A 149 -11.34 16.39 3.40
N ASP A 150 -11.42 17.66 3.78
CA ASP A 150 -11.37 18.10 5.18
C ASP A 150 -12.49 17.55 6.06
N GLN A 151 -13.64 17.16 5.51
CA GLN A 151 -14.72 16.56 6.30
C GLN A 151 -14.40 15.11 6.61
N PHE A 152 -13.91 14.37 5.62
CA PHE A 152 -13.42 13.01 5.81
C PHE A 152 -12.28 12.97 6.83
N LEU A 153 -11.26 13.84 6.71
CA LEU A 153 -10.13 13.85 7.63
C LEU A 153 -10.53 14.10 9.09
N LYS A 154 -11.60 14.86 9.35
CA LYS A 154 -12.13 15.07 10.72
C LYS A 154 -12.74 13.81 11.33
N THR A 155 -13.09 12.82 10.52
CA THR A 155 -13.63 11.53 11.01
C THR A 155 -12.53 10.56 11.42
N ILE A 156 -11.29 10.83 11.02
CA ILE A 156 -10.14 9.96 11.29
C ILE A 156 -9.57 10.31 12.67
N GLU A 157 -9.44 9.31 13.53
CA GLU A 157 -8.63 9.47 14.74
C GLU A 157 -7.15 9.48 14.36
N ALA A 158 -6.41 10.50 14.80
CA ALA A 158 -4.97 10.56 14.58
C ALA A 158 -4.28 9.30 15.17
N ALA A 159 -3.38 8.71 14.39
CA ALA A 159 -2.61 7.55 14.81
C ALA A 159 -1.31 7.94 15.51
N ASP A 160 -0.68 7.03 16.26
CA ASP A 160 0.66 7.27 16.79
C ASP A 160 1.69 7.44 15.67
N TYR A 161 1.60 6.59 14.66
CA TYR A 161 2.48 6.59 13.50
C TYR A 161 1.67 6.72 12.21
N LEU A 162 2.10 7.60 11.32
CA LEU A 162 1.56 7.68 9.96
C LEU A 162 2.64 7.28 8.97
N TYR A 163 2.30 6.41 8.04
CA TYR A 163 3.10 6.02 6.90
C TYR A 163 2.51 6.64 5.62
N ALA A 164 3.39 7.18 4.77
CA ALA A 164 3.03 7.69 3.45
C ALA A 164 4.19 7.39 2.47
N GLY A 165 4.23 6.18 1.94
CA GLY A 165 5.26 5.72 0.99
C GLY A 165 4.87 6.05 -0.46
N SER A 166 5.82 6.60 -1.25
CA SER A 166 5.62 6.94 -2.67
C SER A 166 4.31 7.71 -2.92
N PHE A 167 4.00 8.68 -2.04
CA PHE A 167 2.73 9.42 -2.08
C PHE A 167 2.95 10.90 -2.45
N LEU A 168 3.95 11.54 -1.86
CA LEU A 168 4.19 12.98 -2.05
C LEU A 168 4.67 13.32 -3.47
N HIS A 169 5.32 12.37 -4.16
CA HIS A 169 5.81 12.59 -5.52
C HIS A 169 4.68 12.80 -6.55
N LEU A 170 3.42 12.50 -6.18
CA LEU A 170 2.24 12.71 -7.01
C LEU A 170 1.86 14.20 -7.13
N PHE A 171 2.45 15.06 -6.30
CA PHE A 171 2.04 16.45 -6.13
C PHE A 171 3.19 17.41 -6.45
N ASP A 172 2.84 18.61 -6.91
CA ASP A 172 3.80 19.71 -7.01
C ASP A 172 4.25 20.21 -5.62
N ALA A 173 5.28 21.06 -5.59
CA ALA A 173 5.90 21.50 -4.34
C ALA A 173 4.94 22.26 -3.40
N GLU A 174 3.99 23.04 -3.92
CA GLU A 174 3.03 23.76 -3.07
C GLU A 174 1.98 22.81 -2.50
N THR A 175 1.50 21.89 -3.33
CA THR A 175 0.54 20.85 -2.95
C THR A 175 1.17 19.87 -1.95
N GLN A 176 2.44 19.51 -2.10
CA GLN A 176 3.18 18.72 -1.12
C GLN A 176 3.20 19.37 0.26
N LYS A 177 3.37 20.69 0.36
CA LYS A 177 3.30 21.40 1.65
C LYS A 177 1.91 21.29 2.27
N ASP A 178 0.85 21.42 1.46
CA ASP A 178 -0.52 21.26 1.96
C ASP A 178 -0.81 19.84 2.43
N VAL A 179 -0.45 18.84 1.62
CA VAL A 179 -0.57 17.41 1.96
C VAL A 179 0.19 17.10 3.25
N CYS A 180 1.44 17.56 3.40
CA CYS A 180 2.21 17.38 4.64
C CYS A 180 1.52 18.02 5.86
N ARG A 181 0.90 19.20 5.71
CA ARG A 181 0.12 19.83 6.80
C ARG A 181 -1.14 19.05 7.15
N ARG A 182 -1.75 18.38 6.18
CA ARG A 182 -2.94 17.54 6.40
C ARG A 182 -2.55 16.23 7.08
N LEU A 183 -1.53 15.54 6.58
CA LEU A 183 -0.99 14.32 7.19
C LEU A 183 -0.48 14.55 8.62
N SER A 184 0.12 15.70 8.93
CA SER A 184 0.60 15.99 10.28
C SER A 184 -0.51 16.08 11.33
N ARG A 185 -1.76 16.37 10.92
CA ARG A 185 -2.92 16.35 11.81
C ARG A 185 -3.38 14.93 12.15
N LEU A 186 -2.98 13.95 11.34
CA LEU A 186 -3.33 12.54 11.50
C LEU A 186 -2.26 11.73 12.25
N ALA A 187 -1.16 12.37 12.70
CA ALA A 187 -0.05 11.73 13.38
C ALA A 187 0.21 12.35 14.75
N LYS A 188 0.34 11.52 15.79
CA LYS A 188 0.62 11.93 17.18
C LYS A 188 2.12 11.92 17.51
N ARG A 189 2.91 11.03 16.90
CA ARG A 189 4.35 10.89 17.19
C ARG A 189 5.25 11.12 15.99
N ALA A 190 5.04 10.34 14.92
CA ALA A 190 5.94 10.37 13.76
C ALA A 190 5.19 10.15 12.45
N ILE A 191 5.70 10.80 11.42
CA ILE A 191 5.36 10.51 10.02
C ILE A 191 6.60 9.87 9.39
N ALA A 192 6.41 8.72 8.76
CA ALA A 192 7.43 7.97 8.05
C ALA A 192 7.01 7.77 6.58
N GLY A 193 7.98 7.59 5.70
CA GLY A 193 7.72 7.34 4.30
C GLY A 193 9.01 7.27 3.51
N ARG A 194 8.97 6.53 2.40
CA ARG A 194 10.02 6.54 1.37
C ARG A 194 9.38 7.11 0.11
N GLN A 195 9.85 8.26 -0.37
CA GLN A 195 9.34 8.90 -1.59
C GLN A 195 10.06 8.40 -2.83
#